data_AF-A0A1M6G6B1-F1
#
_entry.id   AF-A0A1M6G6B1-F1
#
_cell.length_a   1.000
_cell.length_b   1.000
_cell.length_c   1.000
_cell.angle_alpha   90.00
_cell.angle_beta   90.00
_cell.angle_gamma   90.00
#
_symmetry.space_group_name_H-M   'P 1'
#
loop_
_entity.id
_entity.type
_entity.pdbx_description
1 polymer ?
#
loop_
_entity_poly.entity_id
_entity_poly.type
_entity_poly.pdbx_seq_one_letter_code
_entity_poly.pdbx_strand_id
1 'polypeptide(L)'
;MVRVFQLLPWVLCGAILACGHSGDTDKRKAPEQEQGQPAEKEDGGNREAEKGRETLEPTFLEGQDPKPEDKKWVRVEGLSDEFEGSGLDPAKWNPSPEFIYKGQDRGWYGGSRSLFEADNVSVGDGFLRLEGEKFDSPKYSPKDNTDEAPQRRYGGAYVYGKTLSEPGYYIEARMRASKTAMSAAFWLKTETVPCEVNLNQGENLEIDIQECVGVFTGELGDEWTKDDWAVKANWDRIFHYNTHRHNSPCNTIGERQTKGGKMNFEKKNSEEFHVYAAYWHADGGKIDFYIDGRLEKSVVPVIPFKGALRLIMSSNFYDWIEETTAEEMGFNRPLEDRYTKFDWVRVWKLEDL
;
A
#
# COMPACT_ATOMS: atom_id res chain seq x y z
N MET A 1 55.97 40.52 -7.15
CA MET A 1 56.14 41.28 -8.41
C MET A 1 54.73 41.55 -8.95
N VAL A 2 54.41 42.83 -9.11
CA VAL A 2 53.07 43.41 -9.25
C VAL A 2 52.61 43.38 -10.71
N ARG A 3 51.31 43.13 -10.98
CA ARG A 3 50.44 44.09 -11.69
C ARG A 3 48.97 43.66 -11.74
N VAL A 4 48.20 44.43 -10.97
CA VAL A 4 46.77 44.76 -11.10
C VAL A 4 46.58 45.65 -12.33
N PHE A 5 45.43 45.60 -13.01
CA PHE A 5 44.71 46.81 -13.43
C PHE A 5 43.21 46.55 -13.63
N GLN A 6 42.42 47.35 -12.90
CA GLN A 6 40.98 47.57 -13.02
C GLN A 6 40.66 48.46 -14.23
N LEU A 7 39.42 48.45 -14.73
CA LEU A 7 38.45 49.57 -14.58
C LEU A 7 37.15 49.36 -15.40
N LEU A 8 36.03 49.50 -14.69
CA LEU A 8 34.63 49.78 -15.11
C LEU A 8 34.50 51.28 -15.54
N PRO A 9 33.30 51.90 -15.65
CA PRO A 9 32.10 51.68 -16.49
C PRO A 9 31.58 53.01 -17.10
N TRP A 10 30.65 53.07 -18.08
CA TRP A 10 29.84 54.30 -18.27
C TRP A 10 28.40 54.01 -18.71
N VAL A 11 27.51 54.83 -18.16
CA VAL A 11 26.05 54.86 -18.15
C VAL A 11 25.59 55.99 -19.08
N LEU A 12 24.44 55.89 -19.78
CA LEU A 12 23.29 56.81 -19.63
C LEU A 12 22.20 56.71 -20.72
N CYS A 13 20.98 57.01 -20.26
CA CYS A 13 19.68 57.11 -20.90
C CYS A 13 19.53 58.17 -22.00
N GLY A 14 18.43 58.07 -22.77
CA GLY A 14 17.80 59.22 -23.42
C GLY A 14 16.74 58.84 -24.46
N ALA A 15 15.47 59.11 -24.16
CA ALA A 15 14.31 58.97 -25.05
C ALA A 15 14.02 60.26 -25.85
N ILE A 16 13.29 60.17 -26.98
CA ILE A 16 12.07 60.92 -27.35
C ILE A 16 11.78 60.88 -28.88
N LEU A 17 10.51 60.54 -29.18
CA LEU A 17 9.60 60.73 -30.33
C LEU A 17 10.04 61.47 -31.63
N ALA A 18 9.65 60.97 -32.82
CA ALA A 18 8.35 61.24 -33.51
C ALA A 18 8.32 60.87 -35.03
N CYS A 19 7.21 60.21 -35.42
CA CYS A 19 6.43 60.22 -36.68
C CYS A 19 7.04 60.07 -38.10
N GLY A 20 6.52 59.08 -38.84
CA GLY A 20 6.49 59.00 -40.31
C GLY A 20 5.66 57.79 -40.78
N HIS A 21 4.75 57.99 -41.73
CA HIS A 21 3.57 57.16 -42.04
C HIS A 21 3.74 56.36 -43.34
N SER A 22 3.38 55.07 -43.35
CA SER A 22 2.83 54.25 -44.45
C SER A 22 3.03 52.77 -44.05
N GLY A 23 2.01 51.98 -43.75
CA GLY A 23 0.94 51.63 -44.66
C GLY A 23 1.30 50.28 -45.31
N ASP A 24 1.17 49.18 -44.59
CA ASP A 24 0.75 47.91 -45.19
C ASP A 24 0.20 46.94 -44.15
N THR A 25 -0.83 46.24 -44.56
CA THR A 25 -1.64 45.31 -43.80
C THR A 25 -0.91 43.99 -43.55
N ASP A 26 -0.76 43.57 -42.29
CA ASP A 26 -0.70 42.14 -42.01
C ASP A 26 -1.33 41.78 -40.66
N LYS A 27 -2.11 40.71 -40.70
CA LYS A 27 -3.04 40.25 -39.67
C LYS A 27 -2.24 39.61 -38.53
N ARG A 28 -2.22 40.26 -37.36
CA ARG A 28 -1.78 39.62 -36.11
C ARG A 28 -2.77 38.52 -35.71
N LYS A 29 -2.39 37.26 -35.90
CA LYS A 29 -2.96 36.14 -35.15
C LYS A 29 -2.38 36.18 -33.73
N ALA A 30 -3.28 36.19 -32.75
CA ALA A 30 -2.95 35.96 -31.35
C ALA A 30 -2.39 34.54 -31.16
N PRO A 31 -1.55 34.29 -30.14
CA PRO A 31 -1.10 32.93 -29.83
C PRO A 31 -2.29 32.12 -29.35
N GLU A 32 -2.53 30.98 -30.01
CA GLU A 32 -3.47 29.94 -29.55
C GLU A 32 -3.03 29.47 -28.17
N GLN A 33 -3.96 29.57 -27.22
CA GLN A 33 -3.91 28.83 -25.97
C GLN A 33 -3.96 27.35 -26.32
N GLU A 34 -2.85 26.64 -26.11
CA GLU A 34 -2.84 25.19 -26.07
C GLU A 34 -3.80 24.76 -24.95
N GLN A 35 -4.95 24.24 -25.37
CA GLN A 35 -5.94 23.67 -24.50
C GLN A 35 -5.30 22.48 -23.78
N GLY A 36 -5.06 22.66 -22.48
CA GLY A 36 -4.73 21.55 -21.60
C GLY A 36 -5.75 20.45 -21.78
N GLN A 37 -5.26 19.25 -22.08
CA GLN A 37 -6.06 18.04 -22.09
C GLN A 37 -6.84 17.96 -20.76
N PRO A 38 -8.15 17.68 -20.78
CA PRO A 38 -8.87 17.46 -19.55
C PRO A 38 -8.25 16.26 -18.85
N ALA A 39 -7.90 16.43 -17.57
CA ALA A 39 -7.66 15.31 -16.68
C ALA A 39 -8.81 14.30 -16.87
N GLU A 40 -8.45 13.06 -17.20
CA GLU A 40 -9.42 11.96 -17.23
C GLU A 40 -10.15 11.99 -15.89
N LYS A 41 -11.47 12.14 -15.96
CA LYS A 41 -12.33 11.86 -14.83
C LYS A 41 -12.09 10.41 -14.46
N GLU A 42 -11.39 10.18 -13.34
CA GLU A 42 -11.39 8.88 -12.68
C GLU A 42 -12.83 8.39 -12.57
N ASP A 43 -12.99 7.07 -12.62
CA ASP A 43 -14.22 6.27 -12.56
C ASP A 43 -15.17 6.65 -11.38
N GLY A 44 -15.76 7.84 -11.46
CA GLY A 44 -16.83 8.31 -10.59
C GLY A 44 -18.20 7.82 -11.06
N GLY A 45 -18.28 7.31 -12.29
CA GLY A 45 -19.53 6.83 -12.88
C GLY A 45 -20.09 5.60 -12.17
N ASN A 46 -19.23 4.71 -11.67
CA ASN A 46 -19.67 3.52 -10.95
C ASN A 46 -19.84 3.75 -9.44
N ARG A 47 -19.09 4.70 -8.87
CA ARG A 47 -19.09 4.97 -7.41
C ARG A 47 -20.34 5.70 -6.92
N GLU A 48 -20.95 6.56 -7.74
CA GLU A 48 -22.22 7.21 -7.37
C GLU A 48 -23.39 6.21 -7.25
N ALA A 49 -23.33 5.06 -7.94
CA ALA A 49 -24.33 4.01 -7.84
C ALA A 49 -24.15 3.09 -6.60
N GLU A 50 -22.94 3.03 -6.04
CA GLU A 50 -22.61 2.19 -4.86
C GLU A 50 -22.54 2.97 -3.55
N LYS A 51 -22.46 4.31 -3.59
CA LYS A 51 -22.50 5.17 -2.40
C LYS A 51 -23.76 4.92 -1.57
N GLY A 52 -23.58 4.27 -0.42
CA GLY A 52 -24.63 4.07 0.58
C GLY A 52 -25.40 2.73 0.51
N ARG A 53 -24.98 1.76 -0.32
CA ARG A 53 -25.43 0.38 -0.15
C ARG A 53 -24.52 -0.32 0.84
N GLU A 54 -24.98 -0.42 2.08
CA GLU A 54 -24.45 -1.38 3.05
C GLU A 54 -24.57 -2.78 2.42
N THR A 55 -23.46 -3.34 1.96
CA THR A 55 -23.46 -4.72 1.45
C THR A 55 -23.61 -5.64 2.66
N LEU A 56 -24.60 -6.54 2.59
CA LEU A 56 -24.88 -7.52 3.65
C LEU A 56 -24.15 -8.85 3.44
N GLU A 57 -23.40 -8.98 2.34
CA GLU A 57 -22.68 -10.18 1.96
C GLU A 57 -21.30 -9.84 1.37
N PRO A 58 -20.34 -10.78 1.38
CA PRO A 58 -19.05 -10.63 0.73
C PRO A 58 -19.15 -10.62 -0.80
N THR A 59 -18.08 -10.18 -1.46
CA THR A 59 -18.02 -10.10 -2.92
C THR A 59 -17.74 -11.48 -3.53
N PHE A 60 -18.71 -12.02 -4.28
CA PHE A 60 -18.54 -13.25 -5.05
C PHE A 60 -19.16 -13.12 -6.44
N LEU A 61 -18.53 -13.74 -7.43
CA LEU A 61 -19.21 -14.02 -8.70
C LEU A 61 -20.24 -15.16 -8.50
N GLU A 62 -21.15 -15.30 -9.45
CA GLU A 62 -22.14 -16.38 -9.44
C GLU A 62 -21.47 -17.76 -9.27
N GLY A 63 -21.95 -18.52 -8.27
CA GLY A 63 -21.42 -19.85 -7.94
C GLY A 63 -20.04 -19.87 -7.26
N GLN A 64 -19.51 -18.73 -6.81
CA GLN A 64 -18.22 -18.64 -6.12
C GLN A 64 -18.32 -18.52 -4.58
N ASP A 65 -19.50 -18.27 -4.03
CA ASP A 65 -19.70 -18.20 -2.57
C ASP A 65 -19.43 -19.57 -1.92
N PRO A 66 -18.40 -19.72 -1.05
CA PRO A 66 -18.07 -20.99 -0.40
C PRO A 66 -18.95 -21.30 0.82
N LYS A 67 -19.91 -20.43 1.15
CA LYS A 67 -20.81 -20.58 2.29
C LYS A 67 -21.65 -21.87 2.20
N PRO A 68 -21.68 -22.71 3.25
CA PRO A 68 -22.60 -23.84 3.34
C PRO A 68 -24.07 -23.40 3.35
N GLU A 69 -24.97 -24.23 2.83
CA GLU A 69 -26.40 -23.92 2.71
C GLU A 69 -27.10 -23.60 4.06
N ASP A 70 -26.57 -24.12 5.17
CA ASP A 70 -27.10 -23.93 6.53
C ASP A 70 -26.46 -22.75 7.29
N LYS A 71 -25.66 -21.93 6.60
CA LYS A 71 -24.95 -20.78 7.19
C LYS A 71 -25.33 -19.46 6.52
N LYS A 72 -25.06 -18.37 7.24
CA LYS A 72 -25.07 -16.98 6.73
C LYS A 72 -23.75 -16.28 7.02
N TRP A 73 -23.39 -15.32 6.16
CA TRP A 73 -22.33 -14.36 6.43
C TRP A 73 -22.82 -13.31 7.41
N VAL A 74 -22.04 -13.04 8.45
CA VAL A 74 -22.29 -11.97 9.43
C VAL A 74 -21.07 -11.09 9.51
N ARG A 75 -21.27 -9.78 9.34
CA ARG A 75 -20.21 -8.79 9.33
C ARG A 75 -19.53 -8.72 10.70
N VAL A 76 -18.20 -8.58 10.69
CA VAL A 76 -17.39 -8.34 11.88
C VAL A 76 -17.08 -6.85 11.95
N GLU A 77 -17.94 -6.11 12.66
CA GLU A 77 -17.89 -4.63 12.71
C GLU A 77 -16.55 -4.06 13.17
N GLY A 78 -15.90 -4.72 14.13
CA GLY A 78 -14.59 -4.30 14.65
C GLY A 78 -13.43 -4.44 13.68
N LEU A 79 -13.66 -5.06 12.51
CA LEU A 79 -12.69 -5.31 11.43
C LEU A 79 -13.15 -4.77 10.08
N SER A 80 -14.33 -4.13 10.02
CA SER A 80 -14.92 -3.67 8.76
C SER A 80 -15.12 -2.16 8.78
N ASP A 81 -14.75 -1.49 7.69
CA ASP A 81 -14.80 -0.03 7.56
C ASP A 81 -14.95 0.38 6.10
N GLU A 82 -15.80 1.37 5.85
CA GLU A 82 -16.04 1.94 4.52
C GLU A 82 -15.27 3.27 4.34
N PHE A 83 -14.58 3.75 5.37
CA PHE A 83 -13.73 4.94 5.34
C PHE A 83 -14.42 6.22 4.83
N GLU A 84 -15.73 6.33 5.03
CA GLU A 84 -16.56 7.51 4.66
C GLU A 84 -16.52 8.63 5.73
N GLY A 85 -15.85 8.39 6.85
CA GLY A 85 -15.69 9.37 7.93
C GLY A 85 -14.72 10.50 7.59
N SER A 86 -14.60 11.48 8.50
CA SER A 86 -13.61 12.56 8.39
C SER A 86 -12.20 12.18 8.87
N GLY A 87 -11.99 10.91 9.24
CA GLY A 87 -10.78 10.41 9.87
C GLY A 87 -10.88 8.91 10.13
N LEU A 88 -9.74 8.30 10.42
CA LEU A 88 -9.66 6.88 10.78
C LEU A 88 -10.40 6.62 12.09
N ASP A 89 -11.25 5.59 12.15
CA ASP A 89 -11.95 5.22 13.39
C ASP A 89 -10.95 4.66 14.42
N PRO A 90 -10.65 5.41 15.52
CA PRO A 90 -9.69 4.96 16.50
C PRO A 90 -10.23 3.83 17.39
N ALA A 91 -11.53 3.50 17.34
CA ALA A 91 -12.05 2.31 18.02
C ALA A 91 -11.67 1.03 17.27
N LYS A 92 -11.53 1.09 15.94
CA LYS A 92 -11.24 -0.05 15.07
C LYS A 92 -9.75 -0.16 14.73
N TRP A 93 -9.08 0.95 14.48
CA TRP A 93 -7.76 0.96 13.86
C TRP A 93 -6.71 1.71 14.69
N ASN A 94 -5.45 1.33 14.54
CA ASN A 94 -4.29 2.09 15.00
C ASN A 94 -3.43 2.49 13.78
N PRO A 95 -3.15 3.78 13.54
CA PRO A 95 -2.36 4.26 12.41
C PRO A 95 -0.84 4.20 12.63
N SER A 96 -0.39 3.69 13.78
CA SER A 96 1.02 3.60 14.15
C SER A 96 1.46 2.14 14.26
N PRO A 97 2.69 1.79 13.89
CA PRO A 97 3.25 0.47 14.16
C PRO A 97 3.59 0.25 15.64
N GLU A 98 3.54 1.28 16.50
CA GLU A 98 3.82 1.16 17.92
C GLU A 98 2.91 0.10 18.55
N PHE A 99 3.53 -0.84 19.28
CA PHE A 99 2.79 -1.85 20.01
C PHE A 99 3.42 -2.09 21.37
N ILE A 100 2.87 -1.43 22.38
CA ILE A 100 3.35 -1.53 23.75
C ILE A 100 2.71 -2.74 24.44
N TYR A 101 3.52 -3.75 24.74
CA TYR A 101 3.12 -4.89 25.56
C TYR A 101 3.86 -4.85 26.89
N LYS A 102 3.12 -4.63 27.99
CA LYS A 102 3.66 -4.52 29.36
C LYS A 102 4.86 -3.56 29.48
N GLY A 103 4.76 -2.40 28.84
CA GLY A 103 5.79 -1.35 28.87
C GLY A 103 6.97 -1.58 27.92
N GLN A 104 6.97 -2.67 27.14
CA GLN A 104 7.96 -2.91 26.10
C GLN A 104 7.35 -2.61 24.73
N ASP A 105 8.02 -1.76 23.95
CA ASP A 105 7.65 -1.55 22.55
C ASP A 105 8.08 -2.73 21.68
N ARG A 106 7.11 -3.34 21.02
CA ARG A 106 7.24 -4.51 20.15
C ARG A 106 6.76 -4.25 18.72
N GLY A 107 6.58 -2.97 18.37
CA GLY A 107 6.22 -2.53 17.03
C GLY A 107 7.30 -2.77 15.97
N TRP A 108 6.87 -2.87 14.71
CA TRP A 108 7.76 -2.94 13.53
C TRP A 108 7.62 -1.66 12.72
N TYR A 109 8.62 -0.78 12.80
CA TYR A 109 8.56 0.59 12.26
C TYR A 109 8.94 0.71 10.77
N GLY A 110 8.94 -0.40 10.03
CA GLY A 110 9.31 -0.44 8.62
C GLY A 110 10.63 -1.16 8.33
N GLY A 111 10.95 -1.28 7.04
CA GLY A 111 12.16 -1.92 6.55
C GLY A 111 13.44 -1.13 6.86
N SER A 112 14.58 -1.63 6.39
CA SER A 112 15.88 -0.97 6.57
C SER A 112 15.92 0.44 5.94
N ARG A 113 15.20 0.61 4.83
CA ARG A 113 15.12 1.86 4.05
C ARG A 113 13.85 2.66 4.27
N SER A 114 12.86 2.13 5.00
CA SER A 114 11.53 2.73 5.13
C SER A 114 11.12 2.94 6.58
N LEU A 115 10.43 4.04 6.85
CA LEU A 115 9.84 4.38 8.13
C LEU A 115 8.32 4.47 7.99
N PHE A 116 7.56 3.77 8.84
CA PHE A 116 6.13 4.01 8.95
C PHE A 116 5.86 5.22 9.84
N GLU A 117 5.14 6.20 9.33
CA GLU A 117 4.75 7.41 10.06
C GLU A 117 3.23 7.52 10.10
N ALA A 118 2.67 7.83 11.27
CA ALA A 118 1.22 7.96 11.42
C ALA A 118 0.64 9.12 10.59
N ASP A 119 1.46 10.14 10.31
CA ASP A 119 1.09 11.28 9.46
C ASP A 119 0.87 10.88 7.99
N ASN A 120 1.41 9.72 7.56
CA ASN A 120 1.15 9.14 6.24
C ASN A 120 -0.16 8.35 6.17
N VAL A 121 -0.96 8.34 7.24
CA VAL A 121 -2.29 7.73 7.29
C VAL A 121 -3.34 8.82 7.32
N SER A 122 -4.26 8.80 6.35
CA SER A 122 -5.43 9.69 6.36
C SER A 122 -6.68 8.99 5.86
N VAL A 123 -7.84 9.55 6.18
CA VAL A 123 -9.11 9.18 5.56
C VAL A 123 -9.66 10.42 4.84
N GLY A 124 -10.02 10.26 3.57
CA GLY A 124 -10.55 11.35 2.75
C GLY A 124 -11.12 10.87 1.42
N ASP A 125 -12.10 11.59 0.89
CA ASP A 125 -12.87 11.24 -0.32
C ASP A 125 -13.36 9.77 -0.35
N GLY A 126 -13.77 9.27 0.81
CA GLY A 126 -14.25 7.88 0.99
C GLY A 126 -13.15 6.83 0.91
N PHE A 127 -11.90 7.16 1.22
CA PHE A 127 -10.79 6.20 1.19
C PHE A 127 -9.96 6.29 2.46
N LEU A 128 -9.49 5.14 2.95
CA LEU A 128 -8.24 5.10 3.69
C LEU A 128 -7.08 5.29 2.69
N ARG A 129 -6.18 6.22 3.02
CA ARG A 129 -5.06 6.64 2.19
C ARG A 129 -3.76 6.43 2.94
N LEU A 130 -2.84 5.71 2.31
CA LEU A 130 -1.50 5.46 2.81
C LEU A 130 -0.50 6.17 1.89
N GLU A 131 0.13 7.25 2.37
CA GLU A 131 1.11 8.03 1.59
C GLU A 131 2.43 7.29 1.45
N GLY A 132 2.95 7.27 0.23
CA GLY A 132 4.33 6.97 -0.06
C GLY A 132 5.15 8.24 -0.32
N GLU A 133 6.22 8.45 0.44
CA GLU A 133 7.09 9.62 0.29
C GLU A 133 8.58 9.25 0.27
N LYS A 134 9.39 10.17 -0.25
CA LYS A 134 10.84 10.17 -0.10
C LYS A 134 11.21 11.34 0.80
N PHE A 135 11.96 11.09 1.86
CA PHE A 135 12.39 12.13 2.78
C PHE A 135 13.48 13.02 2.17
N ASP A 136 13.47 14.30 2.55
CA ASP A 136 14.55 15.24 2.24
C ASP A 136 15.90 14.80 2.83
N SER A 137 15.86 14.13 3.99
CA SER A 137 17.01 13.55 4.66
C SER A 137 16.63 12.25 5.39
N PRO A 138 17.54 11.26 5.50
CA PRO A 138 17.22 10.02 6.19
C PRO A 138 16.80 10.23 7.65
N LYS A 139 15.87 9.40 8.15
CA LYS A 139 15.31 9.46 9.51
C LYS A 139 15.69 8.23 10.35
N TYR A 140 15.66 8.41 11.67
CA TYR A 140 15.70 7.30 12.63
C TYR A 140 14.31 6.73 12.87
N SER A 141 14.25 5.42 13.11
CA SER A 141 13.14 4.78 13.80
C SER A 141 13.30 4.91 15.32
N PRO A 142 12.21 4.83 16.12
CA PRO A 142 12.28 4.76 17.58
C PRO A 142 13.17 3.63 18.13
N LYS A 143 13.49 2.62 17.33
CA LYS A 143 14.28 1.44 17.72
C LYS A 143 15.72 1.44 17.20
N ASP A 144 16.14 2.49 16.50
CA ASP A 144 17.50 2.54 15.97
C ASP A 144 18.55 2.85 17.03
N ASN A 145 19.79 2.43 16.73
CA ASN A 145 20.97 2.96 17.39
C ASN A 145 21.28 4.37 16.86
N THR A 146 21.11 5.40 17.70
CA THR A 146 21.36 6.80 17.32
C THR A 146 22.84 7.19 17.25
N ASP A 147 23.75 6.28 17.60
CA ASP A 147 25.19 6.47 17.41
C ASP A 147 25.62 6.24 15.94
N GLU A 148 24.77 5.62 15.13
CA GLU A 148 24.97 5.39 13.70
C GLU A 148 24.18 6.42 12.86
N ALA A 149 24.55 6.64 11.60
CA ALA A 149 23.80 7.55 10.72
C ALA A 149 22.40 6.97 10.39
N PRO A 150 21.36 7.82 10.27
CA PRO A 150 20.02 7.35 9.91
C PRO A 150 20.01 6.77 8.50
N GLN A 151 19.24 5.70 8.28
CA GLN A 151 19.21 4.98 7.00
C GLN A 151 17.87 5.01 6.28
N ARG A 152 16.76 5.35 6.96
CA ARG A 152 15.43 5.32 6.35
C ARG A 152 15.24 6.53 5.47
N ARG A 153 15.06 6.30 4.18
CA ARG A 153 14.92 7.33 3.13
C ARG A 153 13.49 7.49 2.63
N TYR A 154 12.61 6.54 2.93
CA TYR A 154 11.25 6.50 2.42
C TYR A 154 10.23 6.46 3.55
N GLY A 155 9.21 7.30 3.47
CA GLY A 155 8.08 7.31 4.41
C GLY A 155 6.93 6.51 3.85
N GLY A 156 6.36 5.67 4.70
CA GLY A 156 5.19 4.86 4.41
C GLY A 156 4.23 4.84 5.59
N ALA A 157 3.33 3.87 5.60
CA ALA A 157 2.29 3.76 6.61
C ALA A 157 2.02 2.33 7.05
N TYR A 158 1.56 2.17 8.29
CA TYR A 158 1.16 0.90 8.88
C TYR A 158 -0.11 1.10 9.71
N VAL A 159 -1.21 0.57 9.23
CA VAL A 159 -2.51 0.62 9.91
C VAL A 159 -2.89 -0.79 10.31
N TYR A 160 -3.26 -0.99 11.59
CA TYR A 160 -3.67 -2.30 12.06
C TYR A 160 -4.98 -2.30 12.85
N GLY A 161 -5.73 -3.40 12.73
CA GLY A 161 -6.99 -3.62 13.44
C GLY A 161 -6.80 -3.93 14.92
N LYS A 162 -7.62 -3.32 15.78
CA LYS A 162 -7.65 -3.59 17.23
C LYS A 162 -8.41 -4.86 17.59
N THR A 163 -9.32 -5.29 16.72
CA THR A 163 -9.93 -6.61 16.75
C THR A 163 -9.04 -7.59 15.99
N LEU A 164 -8.96 -8.84 16.44
CA LEU A 164 -8.22 -9.89 15.72
C LEU A 164 -9.14 -10.67 14.79
N SER A 165 -8.61 -11.09 13.64
CA SER A 165 -9.26 -12.03 12.73
C SER A 165 -9.04 -13.46 13.21
N GLU A 166 -10.05 -14.31 13.08
CA GLU A 166 -10.00 -15.71 13.52
C GLU A 166 -10.14 -16.68 12.34
N PRO A 167 -9.70 -17.96 12.50
CA PRO A 167 -10.08 -19.00 11.55
C PRO A 167 -11.60 -19.05 11.36
N GLY A 168 -12.04 -19.22 10.12
CA GLY A 168 -13.45 -19.18 9.71
C GLY A 168 -13.90 -17.83 9.15
N TYR A 169 -13.02 -16.82 9.12
CA TYR A 169 -13.36 -15.51 8.59
C TYR A 169 -13.09 -15.40 7.08
N TYR A 170 -13.98 -14.71 6.38
CA TYR A 170 -13.78 -14.20 5.03
C TYR A 170 -13.39 -12.73 5.10
N ILE A 171 -12.25 -12.37 4.52
CA ILE A 171 -11.63 -11.05 4.67
C ILE A 171 -11.37 -10.50 3.29
N GLU A 172 -11.91 -9.32 2.99
CA GLU A 172 -11.77 -8.67 1.69
C GLU A 172 -11.49 -7.17 1.83
N ALA A 173 -10.78 -6.63 0.84
CA ALA A 173 -10.60 -5.20 0.69
C ALA A 173 -10.65 -4.82 -0.78
N ARG A 174 -11.30 -3.69 -1.08
CA ARG A 174 -11.19 -3.04 -2.39
C ARG A 174 -10.10 -2.00 -2.34
N MET A 175 -8.99 -2.25 -3.02
CA MET A 175 -7.82 -1.37 -2.96
C MET A 175 -7.18 -1.14 -4.33
N ARG A 176 -6.45 -0.03 -4.43
CA ARG A 176 -5.60 0.37 -5.56
C ARG A 176 -4.25 0.83 -5.02
N ALA A 177 -3.16 0.37 -5.61
CA ALA A 177 -1.82 0.75 -5.21
C ALA A 177 -1.53 2.23 -5.52
N SER A 178 -0.61 2.84 -4.77
CA SER A 178 -0.04 4.14 -5.14
C SER A 178 0.68 4.06 -6.49
N LYS A 179 0.82 5.16 -7.22
CA LYS A 179 1.71 5.24 -8.41
C LYS A 179 3.17 5.50 -8.01
N THR A 180 3.62 4.86 -6.93
CA THR A 180 4.99 4.94 -6.43
C THR A 180 5.62 3.55 -6.31
N ALA A 181 6.92 3.53 -6.02
CA ALA A 181 7.66 2.32 -5.70
C ALA A 181 7.35 1.75 -4.30
N MET A 182 6.53 2.44 -3.49
CA MET A 182 6.07 1.93 -2.21
C MET A 182 5.07 0.78 -2.42
N SER A 183 5.10 -0.18 -1.49
CA SER A 183 4.20 -1.31 -1.53
C SER A 183 2.75 -0.93 -1.27
N ALA A 184 1.87 -1.81 -1.71
CA ALA A 184 0.47 -1.83 -1.34
C ALA A 184 0.16 -3.23 -0.83
N ALA A 185 0.05 -3.37 0.50
CA ALA A 185 -0.09 -4.65 1.16
C ALA A 185 -1.34 -4.72 2.05
N PHE A 186 -2.03 -5.85 1.98
CA PHE A 186 -3.19 -6.21 2.80
C PHE A 186 -3.02 -7.63 3.33
N TRP A 187 -2.88 -7.78 4.64
CA TRP A 187 -2.31 -9.00 5.21
C TRP A 187 -2.66 -9.18 6.70
N LEU A 188 -2.42 -10.38 7.20
CA LEU A 188 -2.67 -10.79 8.57
C LEU A 188 -1.36 -11.27 9.22
N LYS A 189 -1.13 -10.94 10.49
CA LYS A 189 0.03 -11.44 11.22
C LYS A 189 -0.25 -11.75 12.68
N THR A 190 0.44 -12.75 13.19
CA THR A 190 0.52 -13.03 14.62
C THR A 190 0.98 -11.78 15.37
N GLU A 191 0.27 -11.39 16.43
CA GLU A 191 0.72 -10.29 17.27
C GLU A 191 2.09 -10.59 17.88
N THR A 192 2.91 -9.56 18.03
CA THR A 192 4.28 -9.67 18.59
C THR A 192 4.27 -9.82 20.12
N VAL A 193 3.34 -10.59 20.68
CA VAL A 193 3.22 -10.88 22.11
C VAL A 193 4.13 -12.05 22.54
N PRO A 194 4.48 -12.18 23.84
CA PRO A 194 5.26 -13.31 24.34
C PRO A 194 4.61 -14.68 24.06
N CYS A 195 5.45 -15.71 24.00
CA CYS A 195 5.06 -17.09 23.68
C CYS A 195 3.90 -17.61 24.53
N GLU A 196 3.87 -17.25 25.81
CA GLU A 196 2.95 -17.79 26.81
C GLU A 196 1.51 -17.28 26.64
N VAL A 197 1.34 -16.17 25.93
CA VAL A 197 0.03 -15.53 25.67
C VAL A 197 -0.30 -15.47 24.17
N ASN A 198 0.61 -15.97 23.33
CA ASN A 198 0.45 -16.01 21.89
C ASN A 198 -0.65 -17.02 21.51
N LEU A 199 -1.66 -16.57 20.74
CA LEU A 199 -2.80 -17.39 20.33
C LEU A 199 -2.44 -18.49 19.32
N ASN A 200 -1.24 -18.43 18.74
CA ASN A 200 -0.71 -19.37 17.76
C ASN A 200 0.32 -20.34 18.37
N GLN A 201 0.24 -20.59 19.69
CA GLN A 201 1.10 -21.56 20.39
C GLN A 201 2.60 -21.28 20.21
N GLY A 202 2.97 -20.00 20.10
CA GLY A 202 4.36 -19.56 19.89
C GLY A 202 4.80 -19.51 18.43
N GLU A 203 3.93 -19.87 17.48
CA GLU A 203 4.19 -19.69 16.06
C GLU A 203 4.10 -18.21 15.64
N ASN A 204 4.90 -17.84 14.64
CA ASN A 204 4.86 -16.53 13.99
C ASN A 204 4.33 -16.71 12.57
N LEU A 205 3.02 -16.56 12.43
CA LEU A 205 2.24 -16.87 11.23
C LEU A 205 1.76 -15.60 10.55
N GLU A 206 1.72 -15.63 9.23
CA GLU A 206 1.35 -14.52 8.37
C GLU A 206 0.59 -15.00 7.15
N ILE A 207 -0.52 -14.32 6.81
CA ILE A 207 -1.31 -14.54 5.61
C ILE A 207 -1.28 -13.24 4.81
N ASP A 208 -0.61 -13.25 3.67
CA ASP A 208 -0.62 -12.12 2.74
C ASP A 208 -1.77 -12.31 1.79
N ILE A 209 -2.80 -11.48 1.92
CA ILE A 209 -3.94 -11.49 1.00
C ILE A 209 -3.50 -10.83 -0.30
N GLN A 210 -2.81 -9.70 -0.22
CA GLN A 210 -2.23 -9.05 -1.38
C GLN A 210 -0.92 -8.34 -1.02
N GLU A 211 0.09 -8.50 -1.87
CA GLU A 211 1.27 -7.63 -1.93
C GLU A 211 1.56 -7.21 -3.38
N CYS A 212 1.76 -5.91 -3.62
CA CYS A 212 2.28 -5.40 -4.88
C CYS A 212 3.03 -4.07 -4.68
N VAL A 213 3.52 -3.50 -5.76
CA VAL A 213 3.88 -2.07 -5.87
C VAL A 213 3.04 -1.45 -6.99
N GLY A 214 3.04 -0.12 -7.15
CA GLY A 214 2.45 0.49 -8.36
C GLY A 214 3.47 0.93 -9.41
N VAL A 215 4.72 1.14 -8.98
CA VAL A 215 5.86 1.35 -9.86
C VAL A 215 6.95 0.38 -9.51
N PHE A 216 7.40 -0.39 -10.49
CA PHE A 216 8.52 -1.30 -10.36
C PHE A 216 9.74 -0.74 -11.11
N THR A 217 10.92 -0.78 -10.50
CA THR A 217 12.15 -0.12 -11.00
C THR A 217 13.32 -1.06 -11.28
N GLY A 218 13.12 -2.38 -11.30
CA GLY A 218 14.18 -3.35 -11.64
C GLY A 218 14.19 -3.74 -13.12
N GLU A 219 15.30 -4.33 -13.56
CA GLU A 219 15.49 -4.81 -14.93
C GLU A 219 16.12 -6.21 -14.99
N LEU A 220 15.91 -6.93 -16.10
CA LEU A 220 16.47 -8.28 -16.24
C LEU A 220 18.00 -8.22 -16.24
N GLY A 221 18.63 -8.99 -15.34
CA GLY A 221 20.07 -9.03 -15.17
C GLY A 221 20.62 -7.90 -14.30
N ASP A 222 19.78 -7.15 -13.58
CA ASP A 222 20.26 -6.16 -12.61
C ASP A 222 21.14 -6.81 -11.52
N GLU A 223 22.18 -6.09 -11.09
CA GLU A 223 23.03 -6.56 -9.98
C GLU A 223 22.34 -6.39 -8.62
N TRP A 224 21.30 -5.56 -8.55
CA TRP A 224 20.61 -5.17 -7.32
C TRP A 224 19.93 -6.37 -6.65
N THR A 225 19.07 -7.07 -7.40
CA THR A 225 18.31 -8.20 -6.89
C THR A 225 19.12 -9.50 -6.92
N LYS A 226 20.19 -9.55 -7.72
CA LYS A 226 20.97 -10.76 -8.04
C LYS A 226 20.13 -11.93 -8.58
N ASP A 227 18.87 -11.66 -8.94
CA ASP A 227 17.91 -12.62 -9.49
C ASP A 227 16.67 -11.88 -10.03
N ASP A 228 16.30 -12.19 -11.26
CA ASP A 228 15.20 -11.56 -12.00
C ASP A 228 13.79 -11.90 -11.46
N TRP A 229 13.65 -12.61 -10.34
CA TRP A 229 12.37 -13.15 -9.88
C TRP A 229 11.30 -12.06 -9.76
N ALA A 230 11.68 -10.86 -9.30
CA ALA A 230 10.79 -9.72 -9.15
C ALA A 230 10.38 -9.16 -10.53
N VAL A 231 11.35 -8.96 -11.42
CA VAL A 231 11.10 -8.51 -12.79
C VAL A 231 10.17 -9.47 -13.53
N LYS A 232 10.45 -10.78 -13.47
CA LYS A 232 9.65 -11.85 -14.10
C LYS A 232 8.25 -11.98 -13.50
N ALA A 233 8.04 -11.51 -12.28
CA ALA A 233 6.74 -11.54 -11.63
C ALA A 233 5.84 -10.35 -12.00
N ASN A 234 6.37 -9.31 -12.63
CA ASN A 234 5.67 -8.04 -12.90
C ASN A 234 4.98 -7.49 -11.63
N TRP A 235 5.76 -7.13 -10.61
CA TRP A 235 5.26 -6.74 -9.29
C TRP A 235 4.35 -5.50 -9.25
N ASP A 236 4.29 -4.74 -10.34
CA ASP A 236 3.35 -3.63 -10.53
C ASP A 236 2.03 -4.04 -11.19
N ARG A 237 1.87 -5.32 -11.55
CA ARG A 237 0.69 -5.90 -12.22
C ARG A 237 0.37 -7.28 -11.66
N ILE A 238 0.46 -7.47 -10.35
CA ILE A 238 0.41 -8.78 -9.69
C ILE A 238 -0.71 -8.85 -8.64
N PHE A 239 -1.37 -10.02 -8.56
CA PHE A 239 -2.02 -10.50 -7.35
C PHE A 239 -1.07 -11.50 -6.70
N HIS A 240 -0.37 -11.12 -5.65
CA HIS A 240 0.58 -11.97 -4.94
C HIS A 240 0.03 -12.29 -3.56
N TYR A 241 -0.28 -13.56 -3.33
CA TYR A 241 -0.83 -14.05 -2.08
C TYR A 241 0.05 -15.14 -1.50
N ASN A 242 0.14 -15.17 -0.17
CA ASN A 242 1.06 -16.06 0.48
C ASN A 242 0.63 -16.44 1.91
N THR A 243 1.26 -17.49 2.40
CA THR A 243 1.26 -17.87 3.81
C THR A 243 2.70 -18.07 4.23
N HIS A 244 3.07 -17.49 5.37
CA HIS A 244 4.40 -17.60 5.92
C HIS A 244 4.36 -18.17 7.34
N ARG A 245 5.31 -19.06 7.60
CA ARG A 245 5.77 -19.38 8.94
C ARG A 245 7.17 -18.82 9.08
N HIS A 246 7.32 -17.90 10.04
CA HIS A 246 8.57 -17.23 10.34
C HIS A 246 9.22 -17.85 11.58
N ASN A 247 10.51 -17.57 11.79
CA ASN A 247 11.12 -17.81 13.09
C ASN A 247 10.44 -16.92 14.16
N SER A 248 10.36 -17.46 15.37
CA SER A 248 9.91 -16.73 16.55
C SER A 248 10.87 -16.98 17.71
N PRO A 249 10.82 -16.17 18.78
CA PRO A 249 11.56 -16.48 20.02
C PRO A 249 11.18 -17.83 20.64
N CYS A 250 10.03 -18.39 20.28
CA CYS A 250 9.48 -19.63 20.81
C CYS A 250 9.84 -20.84 19.95
N ASN A 251 10.03 -20.63 18.65
CA ASN A 251 10.21 -21.68 17.66
C ASN A 251 11.15 -21.22 16.54
N THR A 252 12.28 -21.92 16.42
CA THR A 252 13.23 -21.72 15.32
C THR A 252 13.05 -22.85 14.31
N ILE A 253 12.55 -22.49 13.13
CA ILE A 253 12.22 -23.40 12.04
C ILE A 253 13.32 -23.47 10.96
N GLY A 254 14.38 -22.66 11.10
CA GLY A 254 15.42 -22.49 10.10
C GLY A 254 15.01 -21.46 9.04
N GLU A 255 15.02 -21.87 7.78
CA GLU A 255 14.57 -21.02 6.67
C GLU A 255 13.08 -20.72 6.76
N ARG A 256 12.68 -19.52 6.31
CA ARG A 256 11.27 -19.12 6.25
C ARG A 256 10.50 -20.10 5.36
N GLN A 257 9.42 -20.66 5.91
CA GLN A 257 8.58 -21.62 5.19
C GLN A 257 7.38 -20.87 4.58
N THR A 258 7.11 -21.11 3.30
CA THR A 258 6.12 -20.32 2.53
C THR A 258 5.30 -21.19 1.59
N LYS A 259 4.00 -20.88 1.46
CA LYS A 259 3.07 -21.48 0.49
C LYS A 259 2.14 -20.40 -0.03
N GLY A 260 2.20 -20.15 -1.34
CA GLY A 260 1.41 -19.10 -1.96
C GLY A 260 1.20 -19.31 -3.45
N GLY A 261 0.94 -18.22 -4.14
CA GLY A 261 0.76 -18.17 -5.57
C GLY A 261 0.71 -16.74 -6.07
N LYS A 262 0.59 -16.62 -7.39
CA LYS A 262 0.45 -15.34 -8.04
C LYS A 262 -0.28 -15.47 -9.36
N MET A 263 -0.91 -14.37 -9.78
CA MET A 263 -1.32 -14.13 -11.16
C MET A 263 -1.01 -12.69 -11.55
N ASN A 264 -1.09 -12.38 -12.84
CA ASN A 264 -0.81 -11.04 -13.35
C ASN A 264 -2.04 -10.42 -14.02
N PHE A 265 -2.17 -9.11 -13.87
CA PHE A 265 -3.20 -8.29 -14.51
C PHE A 265 -2.71 -7.71 -15.84
N GLU A 266 -3.65 -7.32 -16.69
CA GLU A 266 -3.38 -6.55 -17.90
C GLU A 266 -3.07 -5.08 -17.60
N LYS A 267 -3.48 -4.55 -16.46
CA LYS A 267 -3.20 -3.18 -16.04
C LYS A 267 -2.37 -3.18 -14.77
N LYS A 268 -1.78 -2.03 -14.44
CA LYS A 268 -1.02 -1.90 -13.20
C LYS A 268 -1.95 -1.92 -12.00
N ASN A 269 -1.46 -2.43 -10.88
CA ASN A 269 -2.15 -2.37 -9.58
C ASN A 269 -2.47 -0.92 -9.15
N SER A 270 -1.82 0.08 -9.74
CA SER A 270 -2.07 1.50 -9.49
C SER A 270 -3.10 2.13 -10.42
N GLU A 271 -3.57 1.42 -11.44
CA GLU A 271 -4.53 1.93 -12.42
C GLU A 271 -5.97 1.61 -12.03
N GLU A 272 -6.22 0.43 -11.47
CA GLU A 272 -7.57 -0.06 -11.15
C GLU A 272 -7.69 -0.50 -9.70
N PHE A 273 -8.92 -0.38 -9.17
CA PHE A 273 -9.29 -1.02 -7.92
C PHE A 273 -9.66 -2.47 -8.19
N HIS A 274 -9.16 -3.35 -7.34
CA HIS A 274 -9.58 -4.75 -7.30
C HIS A 274 -10.05 -5.13 -5.89
N VAL A 275 -10.89 -6.15 -5.81
CA VAL A 275 -11.28 -6.78 -4.54
C VAL A 275 -10.36 -7.97 -4.27
N TYR A 276 -9.44 -7.80 -3.33
CA TYR A 276 -8.54 -8.86 -2.88
C TYR A 276 -9.12 -9.52 -1.64
N ALA A 277 -9.22 -10.85 -1.62
CA ALA A 277 -9.83 -11.53 -0.49
C ALA A 277 -9.22 -12.88 -0.16
N ALA A 278 -9.43 -13.30 1.08
CA ALA A 278 -9.09 -14.63 1.57
C ALA A 278 -10.20 -15.18 2.47
N TYR A 279 -10.60 -16.43 2.20
CA TYR A 279 -11.37 -17.23 3.14
C TYR A 279 -10.42 -18.13 3.93
N TRP A 280 -10.22 -17.82 5.21
CA TRP A 280 -9.42 -18.64 6.12
C TRP A 280 -10.34 -19.68 6.75
N HIS A 281 -10.18 -20.96 6.38
CA HIS A 281 -11.09 -22.02 6.85
C HIS A 281 -10.95 -22.22 8.36
N ALA A 282 -12.06 -22.59 9.01
CA ALA A 282 -12.15 -22.69 10.47
C ALA A 282 -11.17 -23.69 11.11
N ASP A 283 -10.74 -24.73 10.37
CA ASP A 283 -9.75 -25.69 10.86
C ASP A 283 -8.30 -25.19 10.74
N GLY A 284 -8.10 -24.06 10.06
CA GLY A 284 -6.80 -23.46 9.75
C GLY A 284 -6.00 -24.18 8.67
N GLY A 285 -6.51 -25.29 8.12
CA GLY A 285 -5.79 -26.17 7.20
C GLY A 285 -5.83 -25.73 5.74
N LYS A 286 -6.63 -24.72 5.41
CA LYS A 286 -6.81 -24.21 4.06
C LYS A 286 -7.14 -22.72 4.07
N ILE A 287 -6.59 -21.99 3.11
CA ILE A 287 -6.93 -20.60 2.82
C ILE A 287 -7.27 -20.51 1.33
N ASP A 288 -8.48 -20.06 1.01
CA ASP A 288 -8.92 -19.84 -0.36
C ASP A 288 -8.74 -18.35 -0.70
N PHE A 289 -7.92 -18.04 -1.69
CA PHE A 289 -7.66 -16.67 -2.15
C PHE A 289 -8.54 -16.32 -3.34
N TYR A 290 -9.16 -15.14 -3.30
CA TYR A 290 -10.08 -14.64 -4.31
C TYR A 290 -9.60 -13.29 -4.85
N ILE A 291 -9.90 -13.06 -6.11
CA ILE A 291 -9.72 -11.77 -6.78
C ILE A 291 -11.01 -11.42 -7.52
N ASP A 292 -11.54 -10.22 -7.27
CA ASP A 292 -12.79 -9.71 -7.87
C ASP A 292 -13.96 -10.72 -7.75
N GLY A 293 -14.08 -11.35 -6.58
CA GLY A 293 -15.11 -12.32 -6.25
C GLY A 293 -14.94 -13.70 -6.91
N ARG A 294 -13.85 -13.96 -7.61
CA ARG A 294 -13.52 -15.27 -8.20
C ARG A 294 -12.47 -15.99 -7.36
N LEU A 295 -12.67 -17.29 -7.10
CA LEU A 295 -11.63 -18.13 -6.52
C LEU A 295 -10.44 -18.23 -7.47
N GLU A 296 -9.28 -17.77 -7.02
CA GLU A 296 -8.01 -17.93 -7.73
C GLU A 296 -7.33 -19.23 -7.33
N LYS A 297 -7.13 -19.45 -6.02
CA LYS A 297 -6.45 -20.65 -5.54
C LYS A 297 -6.73 -20.99 -4.08
N SER A 298 -6.90 -22.28 -3.82
CA SER A 298 -6.82 -22.86 -2.47
C SER A 298 -5.38 -23.19 -2.11
N VAL A 299 -4.89 -22.66 -0.98
CA VAL A 299 -3.56 -22.91 -0.44
C VAL A 299 -3.69 -23.70 0.85
N VAL A 300 -2.89 -24.77 0.96
CA VAL A 300 -2.66 -25.48 2.22
C VAL A 300 -1.39 -24.88 2.85
N PRO A 301 -1.48 -24.15 3.97
CA PRO A 301 -0.31 -23.60 4.65
C PRO A 301 0.59 -24.73 5.17
N VAL A 302 1.85 -24.39 5.50
CA VAL A 302 2.86 -25.38 5.94
C VAL A 302 2.48 -26.09 7.24
N ILE A 303 1.70 -25.41 8.07
CA ILE A 303 1.01 -25.96 9.24
C ILE A 303 -0.38 -25.31 9.29
N PRO A 304 -1.37 -25.90 9.98
CA PRO A 304 -2.66 -25.25 10.17
C PRO A 304 -2.55 -23.95 10.98
N PHE A 305 -3.13 -22.87 10.48
CA PHE A 305 -3.17 -21.57 11.17
C PHE A 305 -4.42 -21.53 12.04
N LYS A 306 -4.27 -21.74 13.35
CA LYS A 306 -5.40 -21.95 14.28
C LYS A 306 -5.63 -20.81 15.27
N GLY A 307 -4.67 -19.92 15.44
CA GLY A 307 -4.77 -18.80 16.37
C GLY A 307 -5.05 -17.50 15.66
N ALA A 308 -5.76 -16.58 16.31
CA ALA A 308 -6.13 -15.30 15.72
C ALA A 308 -4.92 -14.49 15.22
N LEU A 309 -5.14 -13.70 14.17
CA LEU A 309 -4.14 -12.84 13.53
C LEU A 309 -4.64 -11.40 13.46
N ARG A 310 -3.73 -10.44 13.58
CA ARG A 310 -4.00 -9.02 13.42
C ARG A 310 -4.08 -8.66 11.95
N LEU A 311 -5.13 -7.95 11.55
CA LEU A 311 -5.28 -7.39 10.21
C LEU A 311 -4.48 -6.11 10.03
N ILE A 312 -3.77 -6.01 8.91
CA ILE A 312 -2.81 -4.95 8.61
C ILE A 312 -3.00 -4.46 7.17
N MET A 313 -3.00 -3.15 7.01
CA MET A 313 -2.87 -2.45 5.72
C MET A 313 -1.59 -1.62 5.79
N SER A 314 -0.68 -1.78 4.85
CA SER A 314 0.61 -1.09 4.92
C SER A 314 1.17 -0.70 3.56
N SER A 315 2.02 0.32 3.59
CA SER A 315 2.83 0.75 2.47
C SER A 315 4.27 0.92 2.94
N ASN A 316 5.17 0.09 2.42
CA ASN A 316 6.58 -0.01 2.81
C ASN A 316 7.49 0.11 1.58
N PHE A 317 8.74 0.49 1.75
CA PHE A 317 9.74 0.33 0.68
C PHE A 317 10.39 -1.05 0.77
N TYR A 318 10.14 -1.92 -0.21
CA TYR A 318 10.75 -3.26 -0.22
C TYR A 318 12.25 -3.19 -0.52
N ASP A 319 13.05 -3.99 0.18
CA ASP A 319 14.52 -4.01 0.02
C ASP A 319 14.97 -4.56 -1.35
N TRP A 320 14.12 -5.30 -2.05
CA TRP A 320 14.39 -5.82 -3.39
C TRP A 320 13.96 -4.88 -4.53
N ILE A 321 13.32 -3.74 -4.22
CA ILE A 321 13.08 -2.70 -5.23
C ILE A 321 14.37 -1.92 -5.45
N GLU A 322 14.81 -1.85 -6.71
CA GLU A 322 15.99 -1.09 -7.10
C GLU A 322 15.76 0.41 -6.86
N GLU A 323 16.74 1.04 -6.22
CA GLU A 323 16.66 2.46 -5.89
C GLU A 323 17.20 3.29 -7.06
N THR A 324 16.30 3.99 -7.74
CA THR A 324 16.61 4.87 -8.88
C THR A 324 16.36 6.33 -8.53
N THR A 325 15.87 7.16 -9.47
CA THR A 325 15.51 8.56 -9.17
C THR A 325 14.14 8.68 -8.50
N ALA A 326 13.92 9.79 -7.77
CA ALA A 326 12.62 10.06 -7.14
C ALA A 326 11.48 10.18 -8.18
N GLU A 327 11.81 10.64 -9.40
CA GLU A 327 10.87 10.73 -10.50
C GLU A 327 10.48 9.35 -11.02
N GLU A 328 11.46 8.48 -11.32
CA GLU A 328 11.21 7.12 -11.79
C GLU A 328 10.44 6.29 -10.77
N MET A 329 10.75 6.44 -9.48
CA MET A 329 10.03 5.77 -8.39
C MET A 329 8.66 6.42 -8.06
N GLY A 330 8.27 7.50 -8.75
CA GLY A 330 6.97 8.12 -8.61
C GLY A 330 6.80 9.07 -7.41
N PHE A 331 7.86 9.37 -6.67
CA PHE A 331 7.81 10.28 -5.50
C PHE A 331 7.64 11.76 -5.87
N ASN A 332 7.90 12.14 -7.12
CA ASN A 332 7.65 13.50 -7.63
C ASN A 332 6.22 13.69 -8.17
N ARG A 333 5.39 12.64 -8.16
CA ARG A 333 3.99 12.73 -8.62
C ARG A 333 3.14 13.58 -7.65
N PRO A 334 2.00 14.11 -8.12
CA PRO A 334 1.03 14.76 -7.24
C PRO A 334 0.66 13.87 -6.06
N LEU A 335 0.37 14.50 -4.92
CA LEU A 335 0.05 13.80 -3.67
C LEU A 335 -1.03 12.71 -3.83
N GLU A 336 -2.07 12.98 -4.60
CA GLU A 336 -3.16 12.03 -4.87
C GLU A 336 -2.72 10.75 -5.58
N ASP A 337 -1.66 10.82 -6.39
CA ASP A 337 -1.06 9.66 -7.05
C ASP A 337 -0.13 8.88 -6.11
N ARG A 338 0.28 9.46 -4.98
CA ARG A 338 1.18 8.83 -4.01
C ARG A 338 0.47 8.03 -2.92
N TYR A 339 -0.86 7.97 -2.97
CA TYR A 339 -1.66 7.18 -2.03
C TYR A 339 -1.92 5.76 -2.52
N THR A 340 -1.60 4.76 -1.71
CA THR A 340 -2.31 3.48 -1.76
C THR A 340 -3.69 3.72 -1.14
N LYS A 341 -4.75 3.42 -1.87
CA LYS A 341 -6.13 3.72 -1.50
C LYS A 341 -6.89 2.43 -1.21
N PHE A 342 -7.53 2.38 -0.05
CA PHE A 342 -8.52 1.36 0.31
C PHE A 342 -9.89 2.05 0.30
N ASP A 343 -10.77 1.59 -0.58
CA ASP A 343 -12.17 2.03 -0.64
C ASP A 343 -12.93 1.50 0.58
N TRP A 344 -12.73 0.23 0.89
CA TRP A 344 -13.28 -0.38 2.09
C TRP A 344 -12.47 -1.61 2.47
N VAL A 345 -12.64 -2.02 3.72
CA VAL A 345 -12.25 -3.33 4.25
C VAL A 345 -13.49 -3.96 4.86
N ARG A 346 -13.78 -5.22 4.52
CA ARG A 346 -14.94 -5.94 5.03
C ARG A 346 -14.53 -7.32 5.48
N VAL A 347 -15.00 -7.70 6.66
CA VAL A 347 -14.72 -8.99 7.26
C VAL A 347 -16.02 -9.63 7.68
N TRP A 348 -16.14 -10.92 7.39
CA TRP A 348 -17.32 -11.72 7.62
C TRP A 348 -16.96 -13.00 8.36
N LYS A 349 -17.87 -13.47 9.19
CA LYS A 349 -17.83 -14.80 9.80
C LYS A 349 -19.07 -15.59 9.39
N LEU A 350 -18.97 -16.91 9.42
CA LEU A 350 -20.13 -17.77 9.25
C LEU A 350 -20.86 -17.96 10.58
N GLU A 351 -22.18 -17.80 10.55
CA GLU A 351 -23.08 -18.19 11.63
C GLU A 351 -24.18 -19.12 11.11
N ASP A 352 -24.82 -19.87 12.01
CA ASP A 352 -26.03 -20.62 11.67
C ASP A 352 -27.14 -19.67 11.20
N LEU A 353 -27.98 -20.15 10.26
CA LEU A 353 -29.11 -19.37 9.72
C LEU A 353 -30.10 -18.88 10.78
#